data_AF-A0A3C2ANT7-F1
#
_entry.id   AF-A0A3C2ANT7-F1
#
_cell.length_a   1.000
_cell.length_b   1.000
_cell.length_c   1.000
_cell.angle_alpha   90.00
_cell.angle_beta   90.00
_cell.angle_gamma   90.00
#
_symmetry.space_group_name_H-M   'P 1'
#
loop_
_entity.id
_entity.type
_entity.pdbx_description
1 polymer ?
#
loop_
_entity_poly.entity_id
_entity_poly.type
_entity_poly.pdbx_seq_one_letter_code
_entity_poly.pdbx_strand_id
1 'polypeptide(L)' 'MESISITGSKRKSLGKADAKVARRAGLVPCIVYGGKEETHIQIDERLFKKLVYTPNQYIVNLDIDGTAISAIL' A
#
# COMPACT_ATOMS: atom_id res chain seq x y z
N MET A 1 -9.36 4.87 -17.87
CA MET A 1 -8.88 4.89 -16.47
C MET A 1 -7.44 4.45 -16.52
N GLU A 2 -6.50 5.29 -16.11
CA GLU A 2 -5.07 4.94 -16.14
C GLU A 2 -4.75 3.97 -14.99
N SER A 3 -3.76 3.11 -15.18
CA SER A 3 -3.31 2.18 -14.15
C SER A 3 -1.90 2.49 -13.71
N ILE A 4 -1.65 2.30 -12.41
CA ILE A 4 -0.30 2.40 -11.84
C ILE A 4 0.03 1.11 -11.10
N SER A 5 1.31 0.74 -11.12
CA SER A 5 1.81 -0.42 -10.39
C SER A 5 2.59 0.04 -9.16
N ILE A 6 2.25 -0.53 -8.01
CA ILE A 6 2.90 -0.25 -6.73
C ILE A 6 3.28 -1.58 -6.09
N THR A 7 4.52 -1.71 -5.64
CA THR A 7 4.99 -2.88 -4.91
C THR A 7 4.99 -2.61 -3.40
N GLY A 8 4.71 -3.64 -2.63
CA GLY A 8 4.72 -3.58 -1.17
C GLY A 8 4.94 -4.95 -0.55
N SER A 9 4.92 -5.00 0.78
CA SER A 9 5.05 -6.26 1.52
C SER A 9 3.95 -6.38 2.57
N LYS A 10 3.61 -7.61 2.94
CA LYS A 10 2.71 -7.84 4.09
C LYS A 10 3.36 -7.38 5.39
N ARG A 11 2.53 -6.90 6.32
CA ARG A 11 3.00 -6.57 7.67
C ARG A 11 3.04 -7.83 8.52
N LYS A 12 4.21 -8.16 9.05
CA LYS A 12 4.41 -9.32 9.95
C LYS A 12 3.88 -9.07 11.36
N SER A 13 3.87 -7.81 11.81
CA SER A 13 3.39 -7.43 13.13
C SER A 13 2.56 -6.15 13.08
N LEU A 14 1.53 -6.13 13.94
CA LEU A 14 0.56 -5.06 14.08
C LEU A 14 0.73 -4.40 15.45
N GLY A 15 0.51 -3.09 15.52
CA GLY A 15 0.61 -2.33 16.77
C GLY A 15 1.38 -1.02 16.64
N LYS A 16 1.37 -0.26 17.74
CA LYS A 16 1.96 1.08 17.84
C LYS A 16 3.46 1.08 17.62
N ALA A 17 4.18 0.13 18.24
CA ALA A 17 5.63 0.05 18.16
C ALA A 17 6.09 -0.24 16.72
N ASP A 18 5.54 -1.27 16.09
CA ASP A 18 5.90 -1.66 14.72
C ASP A 18 5.53 -0.59 13.69
N ALA A 19 4.36 0.03 13.84
CA ALA A 19 3.97 1.12 12.96
C ALA A 19 4.89 2.35 13.11
N LYS A 20 5.51 2.56 14.28
CA LYS A 20 6.51 3.62 14.49
C LYS A 20 7.84 3.25 13.84
N VAL A 21 8.27 1.99 13.91
CA VAL A 21 9.48 1.49 13.26
C VAL A 21 9.34 1.57 11.73
N ALA A 22 8.21 1.11 11.17
CA ALA A 22 7.93 1.17 9.74
C ALA A 22 8.03 2.61 9.20
N ARG A 23 7.37 3.58 9.87
CA ARG A 23 7.44 4.99 9.47
C ARG A 23 8.84 5.57 9.53
N ARG A 24 9.64 5.21 10.53
CA ARG A 24 11.05 5.63 10.63
C ARG A 24 11.90 5.06 9.49
N ALA A 25 11.51 3.93 8.92
CA ALA A 25 12.15 3.31 7.76
C ALA A 25 11.61 3.84 6.42
N GLY A 26 10.76 4.87 6.40
CA GLY A 26 10.16 5.41 5.18
C GLY A 26 9.03 4.55 4.61
N LEU A 27 8.51 3.60 5.39
CA LEU A 27 7.38 2.76 5.01
C LEU A 27 6.08 3.32 5.57
N VAL A 28 5.05 3.29 4.74
CA VAL A 28 3.68 3.68 5.07
C VAL A 28 2.87 2.40 5.35
N PRO A 29 2.38 2.19 6.58
CA PRO A 29 1.46 1.11 6.87
C PRO A 29 0.08 1.38 6.24
N CYS A 30 -0.46 0.41 5.50
CA CYS A 30 -1.74 0.50 4.81
C CYS A 30 -2.62 -0.73 5.06
N ILE A 31 -3.90 -0.62 4.71
CA ILE A 31 -4.88 -1.71 4.75
C ILE A 31 -5.57 -1.74 3.40
N VAL A 32 -5.64 -2.92 2.79
CA VAL A 32 -6.44 -3.19 1.59
C VAL A 32 -7.64 -4.01 1.99
N TYR A 33 -8.84 -3.56 1.65
CA TYR A 33 -10.11 -4.18 2.01
C TYR A 33 -11.08 -4.20 0.83
N GLY A 34 -12.29 -4.75 1.03
CA GLY A 34 -13.33 -4.86 -0.01
C GLY A 34 -13.46 -6.25 -0.64
N GLY A 35 -12.59 -7.18 -0.27
CA GLY A 35 -12.71 -8.61 -0.58
C GLY A 35 -13.28 -9.41 0.60
N LYS A 36 -12.90 -10.70 0.70
CA LYS A 36 -13.27 -11.56 1.84
C LYS A 36 -12.51 -11.22 3.12
N GLU A 37 -11.29 -10.69 2.99
CA GLU A 37 -10.37 -10.44 4.09
C GLU A 37 -9.69 -9.08 3.92
N GLU A 38 -9.32 -8.46 5.04
CA GLU A 38 -8.48 -7.27 5.07
C GLU A 38 -7.00 -7.66 5.07
N THR A 39 -6.20 -7.04 4.21
CA THR A 39 -4.77 -7.29 4.12
C THR A 39 -3.97 -6.10 4.64
N HIS A 40 -3.24 -6.30 5.73
CA HIS A 40 -2.31 -5.31 6.26
C HIS A 40 -0.98 -5.34 5.50
N ILE A 41 -0.65 -4.22 4.87
CA ILE A 41 0.56 -4.09 4.03
C ILE A 41 1.38 -2.87 4.45
N GLN A 42 2.59 -2.78 3.92
CA GLN A 42 3.44 -1.61 4.03
C GLN A 42 4.09 -1.32 2.67
N ILE A 43 4.15 -0.04 2.31
CA ILE A 43 4.62 0.45 1.00
C ILE A 43 5.61 1.59 1.23
N ASP A 44 6.63 1.71 0.38
CA ASP A 44 7.56 2.85 0.41
C ASP A 44 6.83 4.17 0.11
N GLU A 45 7.04 5.19 0.95
CA GLU A 45 6.35 6.48 0.84
C GLU A 45 6.52 7.16 -0.53
N ARG A 46 7.63 6.91 -1.22
CA ARG A 46 7.97 7.53 -2.51
C ARG A 46 7.02 7.09 -3.61
N LEU A 47 6.40 5.90 -3.48
CA LEU A 47 5.48 5.35 -4.48
C LEU A 47 4.12 6.07 -4.47
N PHE A 48 3.74 6.73 -3.37
CA PHE A 48 2.47 7.46 -3.27
C PHE A 48 2.45 8.79 -4.02
N LYS A 49 3.60 9.31 -4.45
CA LYS A 49 3.67 10.65 -5.05
C LYS A 49 2.75 10.83 -6.26
N LYS A 50 2.68 9.79 -7.10
CA LYS A 50 1.86 9.79 -8.32
C LYS A 50 0.37 9.51 -8.05
N LEU A 51 0.04 9.05 -6.85
CA LEU A 51 -1.32 8.64 -6.48
C LEU A 51 -2.02 9.69 -5.62
N VAL A 52 -1.33 10.29 -4.64
CA VAL A 52 -1.94 11.19 -3.65
C VAL A 52 -1.92 12.66 -4.07
N TYR A 53 -0.83 13.12 -4.68
CA TYR A 53 -0.61 14.55 -4.95
C TYR A 53 -1.01 14.95 -6.38
N THR A 54 -1.95 14.23 -6.99
CA THR A 54 -2.46 14.51 -8.33
C THR A 54 -3.99 14.44 -8.33
N PRO A 55 -4.68 15.17 -9.22
CA PRO A 55 -6.14 15.08 -9.34
C PRO A 55 -6.62 13.83 -10.10
N ASN A 56 -5.70 12.98 -10.54
CA ASN A 56 -6.00 11.84 -11.40
C ASN A 56 -6.49 10.65 -10.56
N GLN A 57 -7.42 9.88 -11.13
CA GLN A 57 -7.89 8.62 -10.56
C GLN A 57 -7.23 7.46 -11.28
N TYR A 58 -6.71 6.50 -10.50
CA TYR A 58 -6.00 5.35 -11.03
C TYR A 58 -6.58 4.03 -10.50
N ILE A 59 -6.52 3.01 -11.33
CA ILE A 59 -6.55 1.63 -10.85
C ILE A 59 -5.13 1.29 -10.37
N VAL A 60 -4.99 0.96 -9.10
CA VAL A 60 -3.71 0.62 -8.47
C VAL A 60 -3.53 -0.90 -8.52
N ASN A 61 -2.60 -1.36 -9.33
CA ASN A 61 -2.16 -2.75 -9.36
C ASN A 61 -1.07 -2.92 -8.29
N LEU A 62 -1.49 -3.41 -7.12
CA LEU A 62 -0.61 -3.72 -6.01
C LEU A 62 0.04 -5.10 -6.22
N ASP A 63 1.36 -5.17 -6.11
CA ASP A 63 2.07 -6.44 -5.97
C ASP A 63 2.59 -6.54 -4.53
N ILE A 64 1.98 -7.44 -3.76
CA ILE A 64 2.29 -7.68 -2.35
C ILE A 64 2.93 -9.05 -2.22
N ASP A 65 4.25 -9.08 -2.12
CA ASP A 65 5.05 -10.30 -2.01
C ASP A 65 4.70 -11.34 -3.11
N GLY A 66 4.49 -10.90 -4.35
CA GLY A 66 4.12 -11.75 -5.49
C GLY A 66 2.60 -11.97 -5.66
N THR A 67 1.78 -11.41 -4.77
CA THR A 67 0.31 -11.44 -4.87
C THR A 67 -0.19 -10.15 -5.51
N ALA A 68 -0.76 -10.27 -6.71
CA ALA A 68 -1.38 -9.14 -7.40
C ALA A 68 -2.77 -8.83 -6.82
N ILE A 69 -3.00 -7.56 -6.47
CA ILE A 69 -4.27 -7.04 -5.96
C ILE A 69 -4.62 -5.77 -6.73
N SER A 70 -5.82 -5.71 -7.30
CA SER A 70 -6.33 -4.48 -7.91
C SER A 70 -7.12 -3.69 -6.87
N ALA A 71 -6.75 -2.41 -6.69
CA ALA A 71 -7.34 -1.52 -5.69
C ALA A 71 -7.53 -0.10 -6.24
N ILE A 72 -8.29 0.70 -5.53
CA ILE A 72 -8.49 2.15 -5.78
C ILE A 72 -8.25 2.86 -4.44
N LEU A 73 -7.66 4.06 -4.49
CA LEU A 73 -7.47 4.94 -3.32
C LEU A 73 -8.61 5.95 -3.20
#